data_AF-A0A6L3X5J8-F1
#
_entry.id   AF-A0A6L3X5J8-F1
#
_cell.length_a   1.000
_cell.length_b   1.000
_cell.length_c   1.000
_cell.angle_alpha   90.00
_cell.angle_beta   90.00
_cell.angle_gamma   90.00
#
_symmetry.space_group_name_H-M   'P 1'
#
loop_
_entity.id
_entity.type
_entity.pdbx_description
1 polymer ?
#
loop_
_entity_poly.entity_id
_entity_poly.type
_entity_poly.pdbx_seq_one_letter_code
_entity_poly.pdbx_strand_id
1 'polypeptide(L)'
;MSEKHPGPLVVEGKLSDAERMKVESNYLRGTIAEDLNDGLTGGFKGDNFLLIRFPGMYQQDDRDIRAERAEQKLEPRHAMLLRCRLPGGIITTKQWQAIDKFAGE
;
A
#
# COMPACT_ATOMS: atom_id res chain seq x y z
N MET A 1 20.52 18.35 -14.75
CA MET A 1 21.41 17.24 -14.36
C MET A 1 22.00 17.62 -13.01
N SER A 2 21.72 16.89 -11.94
CA SER A 2 22.26 17.21 -10.61
C SER A 2 23.77 16.96 -10.62
N GLU A 3 24.57 17.96 -10.23
CA GLU A 3 26.05 17.86 -10.16
C GLU A 3 26.54 16.72 -9.25
N LYS A 4 25.66 16.18 -8.40
CA LYS A 4 25.99 15.15 -7.41
C LYS A 4 26.12 13.73 -7.97
N HIS A 5 25.59 13.44 -9.16
CA HIS A 5 25.65 12.11 -9.78
C HIS A 5 25.90 12.22 -11.29
N PRO A 6 27.17 12.36 -11.73
CA PRO A 6 27.52 12.45 -13.13
C PRO A 6 27.52 11.05 -13.76
N GLY A 7 26.34 10.56 -14.12
CA GLY A 7 26.18 9.28 -14.81
C GLY A 7 24.73 9.05 -15.26
N PRO A 8 24.50 8.15 -16.23
CA PRO A 8 23.14 7.74 -16.56
C PRO A 8 22.48 7.11 -15.33
N LEU A 9 21.23 7.49 -15.02
CA LEU A 9 20.44 6.93 -13.91
C LEU A 9 19.92 5.50 -14.21
N VAL A 10 20.66 4.75 -15.01
CA VAL A 10 20.28 3.41 -15.47
C VAL A 10 20.95 2.40 -14.55
N VAL A 11 20.11 1.61 -13.86
CA VAL A 11 20.59 0.52 -13.00
C VAL A 11 20.88 -0.69 -13.89
N GLU A 12 22.14 -1.10 -13.95
CA GLU A 12 22.57 -2.29 -14.69
C GLU A 12 22.46 -3.54 -13.81
N GLY A 13 21.82 -4.61 -14.31
CA GLY A 13 21.71 -5.91 -13.63
C GLY A 13 20.30 -6.49 -13.57
N LYS A 14 20.15 -7.63 -12.88
CA LYS A 14 18.84 -8.26 -12.67
C LYS A 14 17.99 -7.36 -11.78
N LEU A 15 16.89 -6.87 -12.34
CA LEU A 15 15.93 -6.06 -11.62
C LEU A 15 15.24 -6.86 -10.51
N SER A 16 14.88 -6.16 -9.42
CA SER A 16 14.08 -6.76 -8.35
C SER A 16 12.63 -7.00 -8.81
N ASP A 17 11.92 -7.89 -8.14
CA ASP A 17 10.50 -8.13 -8.43
C ASP A 17 9.64 -6.87 -8.30
N ALA A 18 10.02 -5.93 -7.43
CA ALA A 18 9.33 -4.64 -7.30
C ALA A 18 9.50 -3.77 -8.56
N GLU A 19 10.65 -3.85 -9.24
CA GLU A 19 10.87 -3.14 -10.50
C GLU A 19 10.08 -3.78 -11.64
N ARG A 20 10.04 -5.13 -11.70
CA ARG A 20 9.16 -5.86 -12.63
C ARG A 20 7.70 -5.43 -12.44
N MET A 21 7.21 -5.50 -11.20
CA MET A 21 5.85 -5.11 -10.85
C MET A 21 5.55 -3.67 -11.30
N LYS A 22 6.46 -2.71 -11.07
CA LYS A 22 6.26 -1.32 -11.52
C LYS A 22 6.11 -1.22 -13.05
N VAL A 23 6.92 -1.94 -13.82
CA VAL A 23 6.84 -1.95 -15.28
C VAL A 23 5.50 -2.51 -15.76
N GLU A 24 5.03 -3.60 -15.13
CA GLU A 24 3.81 -4.30 -15.52
C GLU A 24 2.52 -3.64 -14.98
N SER A 25 2.65 -2.74 -13.99
CA SER A 25 1.51 -2.16 -13.26
C SER A 25 0.66 -1.12 -14.02
N ASN A 26 0.97 -0.78 -15.27
CA ASN A 26 0.29 0.30 -16.01
C ASN A 26 0.24 1.61 -15.20
N TYR A 27 1.41 2.22 -14.97
CA TYR A 27 1.56 3.45 -14.18
C TYR A 27 1.00 3.34 -12.76
N LEU A 28 1.34 2.25 -12.08
CA LEU A 28 0.96 1.96 -10.69
C LEU A 28 -0.55 1.68 -10.47
N ARG A 29 -1.32 1.46 -11.54
CA ARG A 29 -2.75 1.16 -11.46
C ARG A 29 -3.01 -0.29 -11.03
N GLY A 30 -2.33 -1.22 -11.70
CA GLY A 30 -2.50 -2.67 -11.54
C GLY A 30 -3.96 -3.09 -11.54
N THR A 31 -4.29 -4.05 -10.68
CA THR A 31 -5.64 -4.59 -10.50
C THR A 31 -6.21 -4.29 -9.10
N ILE A 32 -5.74 -3.21 -8.46
CA ILE A 32 -6.17 -2.80 -7.10
C ILE A 32 -7.70 -2.74 -6.97
N ALA A 33 -8.38 -2.21 -7.99
CA ALA A 33 -9.84 -2.08 -7.98
C ALA A 33 -10.56 -3.44 -8.02
N GLU A 34 -9.95 -4.45 -8.64
CA GLU A 34 -10.51 -5.81 -8.69
C GLU A 34 -10.40 -6.46 -7.31
N ASP A 35 -9.24 -6.36 -6.66
CA ASP A 35 -9.03 -6.86 -5.29
C ASP A 35 -9.97 -6.18 -4.28
N LEU A 36 -10.27 -4.89 -4.45
CA LEU A 36 -11.23 -4.18 -3.59
C LEU A 36 -12.68 -4.69 -3.71
N ASN A 37 -13.03 -5.32 -4.84
CA ASN A 37 -14.35 -5.93 -5.04
C ASN A 37 -14.36 -7.43 -4.70
N ASP A 38 -13.22 -8.00 -4.30
CA ASP A 38 -13.12 -9.40 -3.93
C ASP A 38 -13.61 -9.62 -2.49
N GLY A 39 -14.77 -10.26 -2.35
CA GLY A 39 -15.35 -10.61 -1.06
C GLY A 39 -14.81 -11.92 -0.45
N LEU A 40 -13.91 -12.63 -1.13
CA LEU A 40 -13.40 -13.92 -0.67
C LEU A 40 -12.24 -13.79 0.33
N THR A 41 -11.41 -12.76 0.17
CA THR A 41 -10.23 -12.53 1.02
C THR A 41 -10.21 -11.10 1.52
N GLY A 42 -9.86 -10.89 2.78
CA GLY A 42 -9.78 -9.54 3.36
C GLY A 42 -8.60 -8.68 2.90
N GLY A 43 -7.83 -9.08 1.89
CA GLY A 43 -6.56 -8.47 1.53
C GLY A 43 -6.21 -8.49 0.04
N PHE A 44 -5.18 -7.73 -0.31
CA PHE A 44 -4.64 -7.63 -1.66
C PHE A 44 -3.74 -8.82 -2.00
N LYS A 45 -3.76 -9.23 -3.26
CA LYS A 45 -3.10 -10.45 -3.74
C LYS A 45 -1.86 -10.12 -4.56
N GLY A 46 -0.84 -10.97 -4.46
CA GLY A 46 0.38 -10.89 -5.28
C GLY A 46 1.03 -9.50 -5.27
N ASP A 47 1.24 -8.96 -6.47
CA ASP A 47 1.89 -7.66 -6.69
C ASP A 47 1.10 -6.48 -6.12
N ASN A 48 -0.22 -6.59 -5.97
CA ASN A 48 -1.05 -5.51 -5.42
C ASN A 48 -0.66 -5.19 -3.97
N PHE A 49 -0.17 -6.16 -3.19
CA PHE A 49 0.34 -5.91 -1.84
C PHE A 49 1.48 -4.88 -1.80
N LEU A 50 2.33 -4.86 -2.84
CA LEU A 50 3.38 -3.85 -2.99
C LEU A 50 2.83 -2.57 -3.65
N LEU A 51 1.91 -2.72 -4.60
CA LEU A 51 1.36 -1.62 -5.39
C LEU A 51 0.54 -0.63 -4.57
N ILE A 52 -0.25 -1.10 -3.61
CA ILE A 52 -1.10 -0.25 -2.75
C ILE A 52 -0.30 0.76 -1.92
N ARG A 53 1.01 0.55 -1.74
CA ARG A 53 1.88 1.46 -1.00
C ARG A 53 2.07 2.80 -1.70
N PHE A 54 1.96 2.84 -3.03
CA PHE A 54 2.10 4.06 -3.82
C PHE A 54 0.96 5.07 -3.59
N PRO A 55 -0.33 4.67 -3.57
CA PRO A 55 -1.42 5.54 -3.13
C PRO A 55 -1.51 5.71 -1.60
N GLY A 56 -0.54 5.21 -0.82
CA GLY A 56 -0.46 5.44 0.62
C GLY A 56 -1.26 4.44 1.46
N MET A 57 -1.62 3.28 0.90
CA MET A 57 -2.32 2.21 1.59
C MET A 57 -1.33 1.12 2.03
N TYR A 58 -1.48 0.61 3.24
CA TYR A 58 -0.63 -0.46 3.78
C TYR A 58 -1.51 -1.52 4.41
N GLN A 59 -1.52 -2.71 3.81
CA GLN A 59 -2.16 -3.87 4.41
C GLN A 59 -1.32 -4.34 5.60
N GLN A 60 -1.98 -4.41 6.74
CA GLN A 60 -1.48 -4.92 8.00
C GLN A 60 -2.35 -6.10 8.41
N ASP A 61 -1.92 -6.79 9.45
CA ASP A 61 -2.71 -7.83 10.08
C ASP A 61 -2.59 -7.71 11.59
N ASP A 62 -3.66 -8.10 12.28
CA ASP A 62 -3.71 -8.07 13.74
C ASP A 62 -2.80 -9.18 14.31
N ARG A 63 -1.67 -8.74 14.86
CA ARG A 63 -0.63 -9.62 15.39
C ARG A 63 -1.02 -10.30 16.68
N ASP A 64 -1.95 -9.71 17.43
CA ASP A 64 -2.34 -10.23 18.75
C ASP A 64 -3.15 -11.52 18.60
N ILE A 65 -3.96 -11.62 17.55
CA ILE A 65 -4.81 -12.79 17.27
C ILE A 65 -4.29 -13.70 16.14
N ARG A 66 -3.14 -13.36 15.54
CA ARG A 66 -2.62 -14.07 14.36
C ARG A 66 -2.45 -15.58 14.61
N ALA A 67 -1.87 -15.95 15.75
CA ALA A 67 -1.61 -17.34 16.09
C ALA A 67 -2.90 -18.15 16.28
N GLU A 68 -3.87 -17.57 17.02
CA GLU A 68 -5.20 -18.18 17.24
C GLU A 68 -5.93 -18.40 15.90
N ARG A 69 -5.93 -17.41 15.01
CA ARG A 69 -6.55 -17.53 13.69
C ARG A 69 -5.88 -18.59 12.82
N ALA A 70 -4.56 -18.68 12.86
CA ALA A 70 -3.81 -19.71 12.14
C ALA A 70 -4.15 -21.13 12.62
N GLU A 71 -4.32 -21.33 13.93
CA GLU A 71 -4.77 -22.60 14.51
C GLU A 71 -6.19 -22.97 14.02
N GLN A 72 -7.07 -21.98 13.92
CA GLN A 72 -8.42 -22.12 13.37
C GLN A 72 -8.45 -22.22 11.83
N LYS A 73 -7.29 -22.19 11.15
CA LYS A 73 -7.15 -22.16 9.68
C LYS A 73 -7.88 -20.98 9.03
N LEU A 74 -8.03 -19.88 9.76
CA LEU A 74 -8.56 -18.64 9.26
C LEU A 74 -7.43 -17.78 8.69
N GLU A 75 -7.76 -16.99 7.66
CA GLU A 75 -6.85 -15.96 7.16
C GLU A 75 -6.54 -14.92 8.25
N PRO A 76 -5.36 -14.27 8.22
CA PRO A 76 -5.05 -13.18 9.14
C PRO A 76 -6.14 -12.11 9.10
N ARG A 77 -6.45 -11.51 10.27
CA ARG A 77 -7.38 -10.39 10.30
C ARG A 77 -6.68 -9.17 9.71
N HIS A 78 -6.92 -8.92 8.44
CA HIS A 78 -6.34 -7.79 7.74
C HIS A 78 -6.94 -6.47 8.18
N ALA A 79 -6.10 -5.45 8.24
CA ALA A 79 -6.47 -4.06 8.46
C ALA A 79 -5.71 -3.17 7.46
N MET A 80 -6.28 -2.03 7.09
CA MET A 80 -5.67 -1.11 6.13
C MET A 80 -5.25 0.18 6.82
N LEU A 81 -3.94 0.45 6.84
CA LEU A 81 -3.43 1.75 7.26
C LEU A 81 -3.40 2.69 6.05
N LEU A 82 -4.14 3.79 6.13
CA LEU A 82 -4.13 4.86 5.14
C LEU A 82 -3.22 6.00 5.60
N ARG A 83 -2.30 6.43 4.73
CA ARG A 83 -1.40 7.56 4.99
C ARG A 83 -1.77 8.74 4.11
N CYS A 84 -2.16 9.84 4.75
CA CYS A 84 -2.39 11.11 4.07
C CYS A 84 -1.06 11.77 3.67
N ARG A 85 -1.05 12.41 2.49
CA ARG A 85 0.06 13.28 2.06
C ARG A 85 -0.26 14.72 2.46
N LEU A 86 0.50 15.27 3.41
CA LEU A 86 0.34 16.63 3.92
C LEU A 86 1.64 17.44 3.68
N PRO A 87 1.74 18.20 2.57
CA PRO A 87 2.90 19.06 2.32
C PRO A 87 3.11 20.07 3.45
N GLY A 88 4.30 20.10 4.04
CA GLY A 88 4.61 20.97 5.18
C GLY A 88 3.85 20.64 6.46
N GLY A 89 3.13 19.52 6.53
CA GLY A 89 2.27 19.17 7.67
C GLY A 89 1.06 20.10 7.84
N ILE A 90 0.76 20.94 6.85
CA ILE A 90 -0.33 21.90 6.91
C ILE A 90 -1.64 21.17 6.64
N ILE A 91 -2.61 21.35 7.53
CA ILE A 91 -3.96 20.80 7.40
C ILE A 91 -4.99 21.85 7.80
N THR A 92 -6.06 21.96 7.02
CA THR A 92 -7.19 22.84 7.36
C THR A 92 -8.10 22.19 8.40
N THR A 93 -8.83 22.98 9.18
CA THR A 93 -9.82 22.47 10.14
C THR A 93 -10.82 21.51 9.48
N LYS A 94 -11.28 21.81 8.26
CA LYS A 94 -12.20 20.96 7.50
C LYS A 94 -11.60 19.59 7.16
N GLN A 95 -10.33 19.55 6.76
CA GLN A 95 -9.63 18.29 6.47
C GLN A 95 -9.39 17.48 7.74
N TRP A 96 -9.01 18.14 8.84
CA TRP A 96 -8.84 17.48 10.13
C TRP A 96 -10.14 16.82 10.61
N GLN A 97 -11.25 17.56 10.59
CA GLN A 97 -12.58 17.04 10.96
C GLN A 97 -13.01 15.86 10.07
N ALA A 98 -12.67 15.87 8.79
CA ALA A 98 -12.98 14.75 7.90
C ALA A 98 -12.18 13.49 8.27
N ILE A 99 -10.90 13.62 8.63
CA ILE A 99 -10.07 12.50 9.07
C ILE A 99 -10.57 11.96 10.43
N ASP A 100 -10.86 12.85 11.36
CA ASP A 100 -11.40 12.50 12.69
C ASP A 100 -12.72 11.73 12.57
N LYS A 101 -13.64 12.24 11.74
CA LYS A 101 -14.89 11.54 11.43
C LYS A 101 -14.65 10.17 10.81
N PHE A 102 -13.74 10.07 9.82
CA PHE A 102 -13.41 8.80 9.18
C PHE A 102 -12.82 7.77 10.15
N ALA A 103 -12.06 8.21 11.16
CA ALA A 103 -11.47 7.32 12.15
C ALA A 103 -12.47 6.84 13.23
N GLY A 104 -13.58 7.56 13.42
CA GLY A 104 -14.62 7.24 14.39
C GLY A 104 -15.81 6.43 13.84
N GLU A 105 -15.92 6.28 12.52
CA GLU A 105 -16.91 5.44 11.82
C GLU A 105 -16.41 3.99 11.65
#